data_AF-A0A658NGY8-F1
#
_entry.id   AF-A0A658NGY8-F1
#
_cell.length_a   1.000
_cell.length_b   1.000
_cell.length_c   1.000
_cell.angle_alpha   90.00
_cell.angle_beta   90.00
_cell.angle_gamma   90.00
#
_symmetry.space_group_name_H-M   'P 1'
#
loop_
_entity.id
_entity.type
_entity.pdbx_description
1 polymer ?
#
loop_
_entity_poly.entity_id
_entity_poly.type
_entity_poly.pdbx_seq_one_letter_code
_entity_poly.pdbx_strand_id
1 'polypeptide(L)' 'PYLVEGTTRLEKAGASFIVIPCNTVHYFYDDMQRAVKIPIVHMIRETVAAVVKRHPDARRIGLLATNGTIASGLYE' A
#
# COMPACT_ATOMS: atom_id res chain seq x y z
N PRO A 1 -10.56 -11.91 4.65
CA PRO A 1 -10.16 -13.34 4.77
C PRO A 1 -9.15 -13.76 3.69
N TYR A 2 -9.47 -13.65 2.40
CA TYR A 2 -8.60 -14.13 1.31
C TYR A 2 -7.26 -13.38 1.19
N LEU A 3 -7.23 -12.07 1.42
CA LEU A 3 -5.99 -11.28 1.37
C LEU A 3 -4.99 -11.68 2.46
N VAL A 4 -5.48 -11.87 3.69
CA VAL A 4 -4.70 -12.36 4.84
C VAL A 4 -4.18 -13.78 4.58
N GLU A 5 -5.02 -14.64 4.02
CA GLU A 5 -4.61 -15.99 3.65
C GLU A 5 -3.52 -15.98 2.57
N GLY A 6 -3.69 -15.15 1.53
CA GLY A 6 -2.73 -15.01 0.44
C GLY A 6 -1.37 -14.54 0.92
N THR A 7 -1.32 -13.52 1.79
CA THR A 7 -0.07 -13.00 2.35
C THR A 7 0.62 -14.02 3.26
N THR A 8 -0.13 -14.72 4.11
CA THR A 8 0.40 -15.82 4.92
C THR A 8 1.00 -16.95 4.06
N ARG A 9 0.35 -17.28 2.94
CA ARG A 9 0.86 -18.31 2.00
C ARG A 9 2.17 -17.88 1.35
N LEU A 10 2.30 -16.60 0.98
CA LEU A 10 3.54 -16.06 0.40
C LEU A 10 4.70 -16.11 1.40
N GLU A 11 4.47 -15.74 2.66
CA GLU A 11 5.48 -15.85 3.72
C GLU A 11 5.92 -17.30 3.93
N LYS A 12 4.98 -18.25 4.01
CA LYS A 12 5.27 -19.69 4.12
C LYS A 12 6.04 -20.25 2.92
N ALA A 13 5.85 -19.65 1.74
CA ALA A 13 6.59 -20.02 0.53
C ALA A 13 8.02 -19.44 0.49
N GLY A 14 8.45 -18.70 1.53
CA GLY A 14 9.80 -18.16 1.65
C GLY A 14 9.97 -16.75 1.06
N ALA A 15 8.88 -16.01 0.81
CA ALA A 15 8.98 -14.62 0.41
C ALA A 15 9.70 -13.80 1.51
N SER A 16 10.60 -12.91 1.12
CA SER A 16 11.29 -12.02 2.07
C SER A 16 10.52 -10.72 2.34
N PHE A 17 9.60 -10.35 1.44
CA PHE A 17 8.70 -9.20 1.56
C PHE A 17 7.53 -9.36 0.57
N ILE A 18 6.49 -8.55 0.73
CA ILE A 18 5.29 -8.57 -0.13
C ILE A 18 5.06 -7.17 -0.74
N VAL A 19 4.57 -7.13 -1.97
CA VAL A 19 4.13 -5.90 -2.64
C VAL A 19 2.66 -6.04 -3.04
N ILE A 20 1.90 -4.97 -2.89
CA ILE A 20 0.50 -4.88 -3.31
C ILE A 20 0.43 -3.94 -4.52
N PRO A 21 0.31 -4.46 -5.76
CA PRO A 21 0.27 -3.64 -6.97
C PRO A 21 -1.14 -3.10 -7.26
N CYS A 22 -1.83 -2.57 -6.24
CA CYS A 22 -3.19 -2.04 -6.38
C CYS A 22 -3.48 -1.03 -5.26
N ASN A 23 -4.02 0.14 -5.61
CA ASN A 23 -4.37 1.17 -4.62
C ASN A 23 -5.45 0.70 -3.65
N THR A 24 -6.61 0.25 -4.14
CA THR A 24 -7.78 -0.06 -3.30
C THR A 24 -7.50 -1.15 -2.25
N VAL A 25 -6.61 -2.09 -2.56
CA VAL A 25 -6.26 -3.19 -1.65
C VAL A 25 -5.47 -2.69 -0.43
N HIS A 26 -4.82 -1.53 -0.50
CA HIS A 26 -4.15 -0.92 0.66
C HIS A 26 -5.10 -0.57 1.80
N TYR A 27 -6.42 -0.49 1.57
CA TYR A 27 -7.40 -0.39 2.65
C TYR A 27 -7.28 -1.53 3.66
N PHE A 28 -6.86 -2.72 3.22
CA PHE A 28 -6.67 -3.90 4.06
C PHE A 28 -5.21 -4.11 4.48
N TYR A 29 -4.34 -3.09 4.31
CA TYR A 29 -2.91 -3.19 4.59
C TYR A 29 -2.64 -3.66 6.02
N ASP A 30 -3.27 -3.04 7.02
CA ASP A 30 -3.00 -3.34 8.43
C ASP A 30 -3.40 -4.78 8.79
N ASP A 31 -4.49 -5.30 8.21
CA ASP A 31 -4.90 -6.69 8.42
C ASP A 31 -3.88 -7.67 7.85
N MET A 32 -3.38 -7.41 6.63
CA MET A 32 -2.36 -8.23 6.00
C MET A 32 -1.03 -8.14 6.74
N GLN A 33 -0.58 -6.94 7.10
CA GLN A 33 0.70 -6.72 7.78
C GLN A 33 0.71 -7.34 9.19
N ARG A 34 -0.43 -7.36 9.89
CA ARG A 34 -0.55 -8.06 11.19
C ARG A 34 -0.46 -9.58 11.06
N ALA A 35 -0.79 -10.14 9.90
CA ALA A 35 -0.83 -11.58 9.68
C ALA A 35 0.53 -12.20 9.34
N VAL A 36 1.51 -11.39 8.92
CA VAL A 36 2.84 -11.85 8.49
C VAL A 36 3.94 -11.09 9.25
N LYS A 37 5.12 -11.70 9.39
CA LYS A 37 6.30 -11.08 10.00
C LYS A 37 7.16 -10.36 8.97
N ILE A 38 7.13 -10.80 7.72
CA ILE A 38 7.83 -10.13 6.62
C ILE A 38 7.18 -8.77 6.28
N PRO A 39 7.98 -7.79 5.83
CA PRO A 39 7.44 -6.47 5.51
C PRO A 39 6.55 -6.53 4.27
N ILE A 40 5.43 -5.82 4.33
CA ILE A 40 4.61 -5.47 3.18
C ILE A 40 4.93 -4.02 2.79
N VAL A 41 5.38 -3.82 1.56
CA VAL A 41 5.72 -2.49 1.03
C VAL A 41 4.43 -1.70 0.78
N HIS A 42 4.29 -0.57 1.46
CA HIS A 42 3.13 0.31 1.31
C HIS A 42 3.31 1.25 0.11
N MET A 43 3.01 0.77 -1.09
CA MET A 43 3.13 1.49 -2.37
C MET A 43 2.70 2.98 -2.31
N ILE A 44 1.56 3.28 -1.66
CA ILE A 44 1.06 4.66 -1.57
C ILE A 44 2.02 5.57 -0.76
N ARG A 45 2.53 5.11 0.38
CA ARG A 45 3.49 5.86 1.21
C ARG A 45 4.79 6.10 0.45
N GLU A 46 5.28 5.07 -0.25
CA GLU A 46 6.47 5.19 -1.11
C GLU A 46 6.25 6.19 -2.26
N THR A 47 5.04 6.20 -2.84
CA THR A 47 4.67 7.16 -3.89
C THR A 47 4.67 8.59 -3.36
N VAL A 48 4.06 8.83 -2.21
CA VAL A 48 4.05 10.15 -1.55
C VAL A 48 5.47 10.59 -1.20
N ALA A 49 6.28 9.71 -0.60
CA ALA A 49 7.66 10.00 -0.26
C ALA A 49 8.50 10.37 -1.50
N ALA A 50 8.30 9.65 -2.63
CA ALA A 50 8.97 9.95 -3.88
C ALA A 50 8.54 11.31 -4.47
N VAL A 51 7.26 11.66 -4.38
CA VAL A 51 6.75 12.97 -4.84
C VAL A 51 7.32 14.10 -3.99
N VAL A 52 7.27 13.99 -2.66
CA VAL A 52 7.83 15.00 -1.74
C VAL A 52 9.33 15.19 -1.98
N LYS A 53 10.07 14.09 -2.18
CA LYS A 53 11.51 14.17 -2.47
C LYS A 53 11.81 14.88 -3.80
N ARG A 54 10.97 14.70 -4.82
CA ARG A 54 11.15 15.31 -6.15
C ARG A 54 10.64 16.74 -6.22
N HIS A 55 9.65 17.08 -5.40
CA HIS A 55 8.98 18.38 -5.41
C HIS A 55 8.86 18.93 -3.99
N PRO A 56 9.98 19.28 -3.33
CA PRO A 56 9.99 19.67 -1.91
C PRO A 56 9.16 20.92 -1.60
N ASP A 57 8.98 21.82 -2.57
CA ASP A 57 8.20 23.05 -2.42
C ASP A 57 6.71 22.88 -2.75
N ALA A 58 6.29 21.69 -3.21
CA ALA A 58 4.91 21.44 -3.57
C ALA A 58 4.03 21.34 -2.32
N ARG A 59 3.06 22.26 -2.20
CA ARG A 59 2.11 22.31 -1.07
C ARG A 59 0.77 21.63 -1.34
N ARG A 60 0.51 21.28 -2.60
CA ARG A 60 -0.73 20.63 -3.05
C ARG A 60 -0.43 19.78 -4.28
N ILE A 61 -0.83 18.52 -4.24
CA ILE A 61 -0.66 17.56 -5.32
C ILE A 61 -2.04 17.15 -5.82
N GLY A 62 -2.21 17.12 -7.14
CA GLY A 62 -3.43 16.58 -7.74
C GLY A 62 -3.38 15.05 -7.80
N LEU A 63 -4.46 14.38 -7.38
CA LEU A 63 -4.59 12.92 -7.45
C LEU A 63 -5.56 12.54 -8.56
N LEU A 64 -5.08 11.78 -9.56
CA LEU A 64 -5.92 11.12 -10.54
C LEU A 64 -6.12 9.67 -10.11
N ALA A 65 -7.36 9.32 -9.75
CA ALA A 65 -7.65 8.02 -9.18
C ALA A 65 -9.10 7.58 -9.46
N THR A 66 -9.38 6.29 -9.23
CA THR A 66 -10.74 5.76 -9.30
C THR A 66 -11.58 6.28 -8.12
N ASN A 67 -12.91 6.31 -8.29
CA ASN A 67 -13.82 6.74 -7.22
C ASN A 67 -13.61 5.96 -5.92
N GLY A 68 -13.32 4.66 -5.99
CA GLY A 68 -13.04 3.84 -4.80
C GLY A 68 -11.74 4.25 -4.08
N THR A 69 -10.72 4.68 -4.82
CA THR A 69 -9.47 5.19 -4.22
C THR A 69 -9.69 6.54 -3.55
N ILE A 70 -10.47 7.43 -4.18
CA ILE A 70 -10.82 8.73 -3.58
C ILE A 70 -11.68 8.54 -2.33
N ALA A 71 -12.74 7.73 -2.41
CA ALA A 71 -13.68 7.53 -1.31
C ALA A 71 -13.08 6.84 -0.08
N SER A 72 -12.00 6.07 -0.26
CA SER A 72 -11.29 5.40 0.84
C SER A 72 -10.29 6.29 1.56
N GLY A 73 -9.97 7.48 1.04
CA GLY A 73 -9.03 8.41 1.66
C GLY A 73 -7.61 7.88 1.78
N LEU A 74 -7.22 6.89 0.97
CA LEU A 74 -5.95 6.17 1.12
C LEU A 74 -4.68 7.02 0.89
N TYR A 75 -4.84 8.17 0.23
CA TYR A 75 -3.75 9.08 -0.14
C TYR A 75 -3.74 10.38 0.70
N GLU A 76 -4.68 10.55 1.63
CA GLU A 76 -4.76 11.70 2.54
C GLU A 76 -3.95 11.45 3.82
#